data_AF-S6HJW1-F1
#
_entry.id   AF-S6HJW1-F1
#
_cell.length_a   1.000
_cell.length_b   1.000
_cell.length_c   1.000
_cell.angle_alpha   90.00
_cell.angle_beta   90.00
_cell.angle_gamma   90.00
#
_symmetry.space_group_name_H-M   'P 1'
#
loop_
_entity.id
_entity.type
_entity.pdbx_description
1 polymer ?
#
loop_
_entity_poly.entity_id
_entity_poly.type
_entity_poly.pdbx_seq_one_letter_code
_entity_poly.pdbx_strand_id
1 'polypeptide(L)'
;MSRSKKKRTGLMTILDRPPSKKEFLEDPDSKESRKKKALAEKKKPQSVYEKGRSEKKSQAQKDAEAAAHAAANKGRLADKIKAAHAKK
;
A
#
# COMPACT_ATOMS: atom_id res chain seq x y z
N MET A 1 33.50 -6.21 -46.26
CA MET A 1 32.76 -5.13 -45.55
C MET A 1 32.41 -5.61 -44.14
N SER A 2 32.95 -5.02 -43.08
CA SER A 2 32.65 -5.44 -41.69
C SER A 2 31.49 -4.61 -41.12
N ARG A 3 30.44 -5.28 -40.60
CA ARG A 3 29.34 -4.62 -39.87
C ARG A 3 29.81 -4.32 -38.45
N SER A 4 30.17 -3.06 -38.17
CA SER A 4 30.38 -2.62 -36.80
C SER A 4 29.02 -2.61 -36.07
N LYS A 5 28.90 -3.38 -34.98
CA LYS A 5 27.69 -3.37 -34.14
C LYS A 5 27.65 -2.07 -33.34
N LYS A 6 26.52 -1.35 -33.42
CA LYS A 6 26.24 -0.15 -32.64
C LYS A 6 26.48 -0.43 -31.14
N LYS A 7 27.46 0.24 -30.54
CA LYS A 7 27.74 0.16 -29.10
C LYS A 7 26.69 1.02 -28.38
N ARG A 8 26.13 0.51 -27.27
CA ARG A 8 25.29 1.32 -26.37
C ARG A 8 26.20 2.21 -25.52
N THR A 9 26.72 3.29 -26.11
CA THR A 9 27.38 4.36 -25.37
C THR A 9 26.34 5.41 -25.00
N GLY A 10 25.38 5.04 -24.14
CA GLY A 10 24.53 6.03 -23.50
C GLY A 10 25.26 6.50 -22.24
N LEU A 11 25.49 7.81 -22.09
CA LEU A 11 25.82 8.41 -20.80
C LEU A 11 24.62 8.17 -19.88
N MET A 12 24.61 7.03 -19.19
CA MET A 12 23.80 6.91 -17.99
C MET A 12 24.46 7.83 -16.99
N THR A 13 23.74 8.85 -16.53
CA THR A 13 24.17 9.64 -15.38
C THR A 13 24.32 8.66 -14.22
N ILE A 14 25.57 8.31 -13.92
CA ILE A 14 25.87 7.54 -12.72
C ILE A 14 25.50 8.48 -11.58
N LEU A 15 24.39 8.18 -10.90
CA LEU A 15 24.06 8.89 -9.67
C LEU A 15 25.19 8.61 -8.70
N ASP A 16 25.79 9.66 -8.12
CA ASP A 16 26.87 9.55 -7.13
C ASP A 16 26.50 8.59 -5.99
N ARG A 17 25.20 8.53 -5.67
CA ARG A 17 24.60 7.54 -4.79
C ARG A 17 23.45 6.83 -5.51
N PRO A 18 23.51 5.51 -5.72
CA PRO A 18 22.35 4.77 -6.21
C PRO A 18 21.26 4.76 -5.12
N PRO A 19 19.99 4.94 -5.49
CA PRO A 19 18.89 4.90 -4.54
C PRO A 19 18.79 3.54 -3.85
N SER A 20 18.40 3.58 -2.58
CA SER A 20 18.28 2.37 -1.76
C SER A 20 17.04 1.55 -2.12
N LYS A 21 17.01 0.27 -1.73
CA LYS A 21 15.81 -0.58 -1.91
C LYS A 21 14.58 -0.01 -1.19
N LYS A 22 14.79 0.73 -0.09
CA LYS A 22 13.70 1.37 0.67
C LYS A 22 13.10 2.53 -0.12
N GLU A 23 13.95 3.41 -0.65
CA GLU A 23 13.56 4.52 -1.51
C GLU A 23 12.82 4.04 -2.76
N PHE A 24 13.33 2.98 -3.42
CA PHE A 24 12.58 2.38 -4.52
C PHE A 24 11.21 1.85 -4.06
N LEU A 25 11.08 1.29 -2.87
CA LEU A 25 9.80 0.74 -2.42
C LEU A 25 8.76 1.83 -2.11
N GLU A 26 9.20 3.03 -1.76
CA GLU A 26 8.34 4.20 -1.53
C GLU A 26 7.72 4.70 -2.85
N ASP A 27 8.48 4.64 -3.93
CA ASP A 27 8.00 5.03 -5.26
C ASP A 27 7.01 4.01 -5.85
N PRO A 28 5.78 4.41 -6.21
CA PRO A 28 4.73 3.50 -6.66
C PRO A 28 5.02 2.85 -8.02
N ASP A 29 5.83 3.51 -8.84
CA ASP A 29 6.18 3.11 -10.21
C ASP A 29 7.59 2.53 -10.35
N SER A 30 8.32 2.39 -9.24
CA SER A 30 9.66 1.83 -9.26
C SER A 30 9.68 0.34 -9.65
N LYS A 31 10.88 -0.15 -9.99
CA LYS A 31 11.12 -1.57 -10.27
C LYS A 31 10.76 -2.47 -9.08
N GLU A 32 11.16 -2.10 -7.86
CA GLU A 32 10.91 -2.92 -6.67
C GLU A 32 9.43 -2.92 -6.28
N SER A 33 8.74 -1.78 -6.42
CA SER A 33 7.30 -1.70 -6.21
C SER A 33 6.53 -2.56 -7.20
N ARG A 34 6.84 -2.48 -8.50
CA ARG A 34 6.24 -3.34 -9.54
C ARG A 34 6.50 -4.82 -9.27
N LYS A 35 7.71 -5.19 -8.85
CA LYS A 35 8.04 -6.57 -8.50
C LYS A 35 7.21 -7.06 -7.32
N LYS A 36 7.01 -6.24 -6.29
CA LYS A 36 6.17 -6.57 -5.13
C LYS A 36 4.69 -6.72 -5.53
N LYS A 37 4.15 -5.81 -6.35
CA LYS A 37 2.79 -5.91 -6.90
C LYS A 37 2.61 -7.20 -7.71
N ALA A 38 3.52 -7.48 -8.63
CA ALA A 38 3.50 -8.70 -9.42
C ALA A 38 3.60 -9.97 -8.57
N LEU A 39 4.39 -9.96 -7.48
CA LEU A 39 4.45 -11.08 -6.54
C LEU A 39 3.14 -11.26 -5.76
N ALA A 40 2.45 -10.18 -5.41
CA ALA A 40 1.13 -10.25 -4.77
C ALA A 40 0.05 -10.74 -5.75
N GLU A 41 0.14 -10.35 -7.03
CA GLU A 41 -0.77 -10.75 -8.11
C GLU A 41 -0.47 -12.14 -8.67
N LYS A 42 0.69 -12.74 -8.35
CA LYS A 42 1.03 -14.09 -8.81
C LYS A 42 -0.08 -15.04 -8.38
N LYS A 43 -0.61 -15.75 -9.37
CA LYS A 43 -1.76 -16.66 -9.31
C LYS A 43 -1.64 -17.84 -8.32
N LYS A 44 -0.55 -17.94 -7.53
CA LYS A 44 -0.49 -18.95 -6.48
C LYS A 44 -1.41 -18.50 -5.36
N PRO A 45 -2.43 -19.30 -4.99
CA PRO A 45 -3.27 -18.94 -3.87
C PRO A 45 -2.40 -18.79 -2.63
N GLN A 46 -2.61 -17.71 -1.87
CA GLN A 46 -1.94 -17.54 -0.59
C GLN A 46 -2.22 -18.75 0.30
N SER A 47 -1.24 -19.12 1.12
CA SER A 47 -1.43 -20.19 2.10
C SER A 47 -2.53 -19.82 3.10
N VAL A 48 -3.17 -20.82 3.72
CA VAL A 48 -4.22 -20.60 4.74
C VAL A 48 -3.69 -19.71 5.87
N TYR A 49 -2.44 -19.90 6.27
CA TYR A 49 -1.77 -19.08 7.29
C TYR A 49 -1.63 -17.61 6.87
N GLU A 50 -1.17 -17.35 5.65
CA GLU A 50 -1.04 -15.98 5.12
C GLU A 50 -2.39 -15.29 5.01
N LYS A 51 -3.43 -16.01 4.57
CA LYS A 51 -4.81 -15.52 4.53
C LYS A 51 -5.28 -15.08 5.91
N GLY A 52 -5.18 -15.97 6.91
CA GLY A 52 -5.57 -15.64 8.29
C GLY A 52 -4.79 -14.47 8.89
N ARG A 53 -3.50 -14.32 8.56
CA ARG A 53 -2.71 -13.16 8.99
C ARG A 53 -3.15 -11.86 8.31
N SER A 54 -3.50 -11.91 7.02
CA SER A 54 -4.00 -10.77 6.27
C SER A 54 -5.36 -10.31 6.77
N GLU A 55 -6.26 -11.24 7.05
CA GLU A 55 -7.60 -10.98 7.60
C GLU A 55 -7.50 -10.30 8.96
N LYS A 56 -6.67 -10.83 9.87
CA LYS A 56 -6.43 -10.20 11.19
C LYS A 56 -5.91 -8.77 11.08
N LYS A 57 -4.99 -8.50 10.14
CA LYS A 57 -4.48 -7.15 9.89
C LYS A 57 -5.56 -6.22 9.34
N SER A 58 -6.36 -6.70 8.39
CA SER A 58 -7.46 -5.92 7.81
C SER A 58 -8.53 -5.60 8.85
N GLN A 59 -8.83 -6.56 9.74
CA GLN A 59 -9.79 -6.37 10.81
C GLN A 59 -9.28 -5.34 11.82
N ALA A 60 -8.02 -5.45 12.25
CA ALA A 60 -7.42 -4.48 13.16
C ALA A 60 -7.41 -3.04 12.59
N GLN A 61 -7.24 -2.88 11.28
CA GLN A 61 -7.33 -1.57 10.62
C GLN A 61 -8.76 -1.03 10.63
N LYS A 62 -9.74 -1.86 10.28
CA LYS A 62 -11.17 -1.49 10.33
C LYS A 62 -11.62 -1.13 11.75
N ASP A 63 -11.18 -1.91 12.74
CA ASP A 63 -11.51 -1.66 14.14
C ASP A 63 -10.89 -0.34 14.62
N ALA A 64 -9.66 -0.01 14.19
CA ALA A 64 -9.01 1.27 14.48
C ALA A 64 -9.73 2.46 13.82
N GLU A 65 -10.15 2.31 12.55
CA GLU A 65 -10.94 3.32 11.85
C GLU A 65 -12.32 3.52 12.51
N ALA A 66 -13.01 2.42 12.85
CA ALA A 66 -14.29 2.47 13.56
C ALA A 66 -14.15 3.12 14.93
N ALA A 67 -13.08 2.84 15.68
CA ALA A 67 -12.81 3.49 16.96
C ALA A 67 -12.53 5.00 16.80
N ALA A 68 -11.80 5.40 15.75
CA ALA A 68 -11.56 6.80 15.44
C ALA A 68 -12.86 7.55 15.07
N HIS A 69 -13.70 6.95 14.22
CA HIS A 69 -15.01 7.49 13.88
C HIS A 69 -15.95 7.56 15.08
N ALA A 70 -15.96 6.54 15.95
CA ALA A 70 -16.74 6.53 17.17
C ALA A 70 -16.26 7.59 18.17
N ALA A 71 -14.95 7.89 18.22
CA ALA A 71 -14.40 8.96 19.04
C ALA A 71 -14.77 10.35 18.50
N ALA A 72 -14.74 10.55 17.18
CA ALA A 72 -15.14 11.79 16.53
C ALA A 72 -16.63 12.12 16.74
N ASN A 73 -17.48 11.11 16.86
CA ASN A 73 -18.92 11.25 17.08
C ASN A 73 -19.32 11.37 18.57
N LYS A 74 -18.38 11.75 19.46
CA LYS A 74 -18.68 12.02 20.88
C LYS A 74 -18.90 13.52 21.09
N GLY A 75 -20.06 13.89 21.62
CA GLY A 75 -20.37 15.27 21.99
C GLY A 75 -21.86 15.54 22.11
N ARG A 76 -22.21 16.64 22.78
CA ARG A 76 -23.61 17.01 23.09
C ARG A 76 -24.53 17.04 21.85
N LEU A 77 -24.00 17.42 20.69
CA LEU A 77 -24.76 17.44 19.43
C LEU A 77 -25.08 16.02 18.94
N ALA A 78 -24.11 15.11 18.99
CA ALA A 78 -24.30 13.72 18.58
C ALA A 78 -25.32 13.00 19.48
N ASP A 79 -25.31 13.29 20.78
CA ASP A 79 -26.28 12.74 21.75
C ASP A 79 -27.70 13.25 21.46
N LYS A 80 -27.84 14.54 21.13
CA LYS A 80 -29.13 15.12 20.71
C LYS A 80 -29.66 14.49 19.43
N ILE A 81 -28.81 14.26 18.44
CA ILE A 81 -29.19 13.62 17.17
C ILE A 81 -29.67 12.19 17.44
N LYS A 82 -28.95 11.40 18.23
CA LYS A 82 -29.38 10.03 18.62
C LYS A 82 -30.74 10.04 19.35
N ALA A 83 -30.92 10.95 20.30
CA ALA A 83 -32.18 11.09 21.04
C ALA A 83 -33.36 11.50 20.15
N ALA A 84 -33.11 12.33 19.12
CA ALA A 84 -34.13 12.72 18.15
C ALA A 84 -34.51 11.57 17.21
N HIS A 85 -33.54 10.77 16.75
CA HIS A 85 -33.80 9.60 15.92
C HIS A 85 -34.50 8.46 16.68
N ALA A 86 -34.23 8.28 17.97
CA ALA A 86 -34.88 7.26 18.80
C ALA A 86 -36.34 7.59 19.17
N LYS A 87 -36.77 8.85 18.98
CA LYS A 87 -38.15 9.31 19.22
C LYS A 87 -39.03 9.30 17.97
N LYS A 88 -38.47 8.92 16.83
CA LYS A 88 -39.16 8.83 15.53
C LYS A 88 -39.56 7.39 15.27
#